data_AF-A0A971VVL3-F1
#
_entry.id   AF-A0A971VVL3-F1
#
_cell.length_a   1.000
_cell.length_b   1.000
_cell.length_c   1.000
_cell.angle_alpha   90.00
_cell.angle_beta   90.00
_cell.angle_gamma   90.00
#
_symmetry.space_group_name_H-M   'P 1'
#
loop_
_entity.id
_entity.type
_entity.pdbx_description
1 polymer ?
#
loop_
_entity_poly.entity_id
_entity_poly.type
_entity_poly.pdbx_seq_one_letter_code
_entity_poly.pdbx_strand_id
1 'polypeptide(L)' 'MKVSDSPGQTKPSITKERVMTTSLTNLLSIRYPIIQGGMAWVADAQLAAAVSNAGGLGMISAYGLSGQELRAQIHACR' A
#
# COMPACT_ATOMS: atom_id res chain seq x y z
N MET A 1 -11.46 36.67 35.73
CA MET A 1 -11.39 35.21 35.48
C MET A 1 -12.42 34.84 34.43
N LYS A 2 -11.99 34.66 33.17
CA LYS A 2 -12.40 33.62 32.21
C LYS A 2 -11.68 33.93 30.90
N VAL A 3 -10.50 33.31 30.78
CA VAL A 3 -10.14 32.35 29.73
C VAL A 3 -10.03 33.02 28.36
N SER A 4 -8.79 33.36 28.06
CA SER A 4 -8.24 33.71 26.75
C SER A 4 -8.78 32.83 25.63
N ASP A 5 -9.35 33.48 24.61
CA ASP A 5 -9.57 32.89 23.30
C ASP A 5 -8.23 32.39 22.75
N SER A 6 -8.05 31.08 22.77
CA SER A 6 -6.89 30.41 22.18
C SER A 6 -6.95 30.57 20.66
N PRO A 7 -5.86 31.02 20.01
CA PRO A 7 -5.82 31.20 18.57
C PRO A 7 -6.09 29.87 17.87
N GLY A 8 -7.00 29.94 16.90
CA GLY A 8 -7.58 28.82 16.19
C GLY A 8 -6.55 27.79 15.73
N GLN A 9 -6.76 26.55 16.17
CA GLN A 9 -6.22 25.39 15.50
C GLN A 9 -6.84 25.35 14.10
N THR A 10 -6.09 25.84 13.11
CA THR A 10 -6.42 25.66 11.71
C THR A 10 -6.54 24.16 11.45
N LYS A 11 -7.76 23.73 11.14
CA LYS A 11 -8.08 22.40 10.60
C LYS A 11 -7.00 22.00 9.60
N PRO A 12 -6.33 20.85 9.74
CA PRO A 12 -5.39 20.39 8.73
C PRO A 12 -6.16 20.19 7.42
N SER A 13 -5.94 21.09 6.46
CA SER A 13 -6.46 20.96 5.11
C SER A 13 -5.92 19.66 4.50
N ILE A 14 -6.83 18.73 4.17
CA ILE A 14 -6.52 17.38 3.68
C ILE A 14 -6.08 17.41 2.20
N THR A 15 -5.21 18.34 1.80
CA THR A 15 -4.98 18.64 0.38
C THR A 15 -3.50 18.75 0.00
N LYS A 16 -2.65 17.96 0.65
CA LYS A 16 -1.32 17.66 0.11
C LYS A 16 -1.01 16.19 0.37
N GLU A 17 -0.93 15.40 -0.70
CA GLU A 17 -0.48 14.02 -0.67
C GLU A 17 0.89 14.00 0.01
N ARG A 18 0.93 13.62 1.29
CA ARG A 18 2.15 13.62 2.08
C ARG A 18 2.88 12.32 1.73
N VAL A 19 3.77 12.37 0.76
CA VAL A 19 4.65 11.23 0.45
C VAL A 19 5.51 10.96 1.68
N MET A 20 5.26 9.82 2.33
CA MET A 20 5.94 9.43 3.56
C MET A 20 7.25 8.75 3.19
N THR A 21 8.36 9.48 3.30
CA THR A 21 9.69 8.90 3.10
C THR A 21 10.13 8.16 4.35
N THR A 22 10.25 6.84 4.25
CA THR A 22 10.71 5.93 5.31
C THR A 22 11.78 5.00 4.75
N SER A 23 12.50 4.30 5.61
CA SER A 23 13.44 3.26 5.16
C SER A 23 12.75 2.20 4.30
N LEU A 24 11.48 1.88 4.59
CA LEU A 24 10.69 0.91 3.84
C LEU A 24 10.34 1.40 2.43
N THR A 25 9.83 2.63 2.29
CA THR A 25 9.47 3.19 0.99
C THR A 25 10.69 3.35 0.08
N ASN A 26 11.84 3.70 0.64
CA ASN A 26 13.10 3.81 -0.10
C ASN A 26 13.65 2.43 -0.53
N LEU A 27 13.60 1.45 0.36
CA LEU A 27 14.09 0.10 0.08
C LEU A 27 13.27 -0.58 -1.03
N LEU A 28 11.95 -0.43 -0.99
CA LEU A 28 11.03 -1.11 -1.91
C LEU A 28 10.62 -0.25 -3.11
N SER A 29 11.07 1.00 -3.18
CA SER A 29 10.68 1.96 -4.24
C SER A 29 9.16 2.14 -4.36
N ILE A 30 8.45 2.24 -3.23
CA ILE A 30 7.00 2.44 -3.14
C ILE A 30 6.66 3.83 -2.59
N ARG A 31 5.51 4.40 -2.96
CA ARG A 31 5.08 5.75 -2.53
C ARG A 31 4.55 5.77 -1.11
N TYR A 32 3.90 4.68 -0.72
CA TYR A 32 3.24 4.54 0.55
C TYR A 32 3.84 3.37 1.32
N PRO A 33 4.08 3.49 2.64
CA PRO A 33 4.54 2.39 3.48
C PRO A 33 3.42 1.37 3.76
N ILE A 34 2.71 0.96 2.71
CA ILE A 34 1.56 0.04 2.76
C ILE A 34 1.99 -1.27 2.08
N ILE A 35 1.77 -2.37 2.79
CA ILE A 35 2.04 -3.73 2.32
C ILE A 35 0.70 -4.48 2.33
N GLN A 36 0.37 -5.13 1.22
CA GLN A 36 -0.79 -6.02 1.13
C GLN A 36 -0.63 -7.20 2.10
N GLY A 37 -1.70 -7.61 2.80
CA GLY A 37 -1.68 -8.84 3.61
C GLY A 37 -1.53 -10.11 2.75
N GLY A 38 -0.86 -11.13 3.27
CA GLY A 38 -0.80 -12.46 2.65
C GLY A 38 -2.12 -13.22 2.84
N MET A 39 -3.07 -13.02 1.94
CA MET A 39 -4.40 -13.64 2.01
C MET A 39 -4.45 -14.88 1.11
N ALA A 40 -4.68 -16.06 1.68
CA ALA A 40 -4.92 -17.28 0.90
C ALA A 40 -6.14 -17.08 -0.02
N TRP A 41 -6.05 -17.52 -1.27
CA TRP A 41 -7.12 -17.47 -2.28
C TRP A 41 -7.61 -16.09 -2.74
N VAL A 42 -7.21 -14.99 -2.09
CA VAL A 42 -7.65 -13.61 -2.42
C VAL A 42 -6.52 -12.79 -3.04
N ALA A 43 -5.28 -13.02 -2.60
CA ALA A 43 -4.11 -12.31 -3.10
C ALA A 43 -3.65 -12.87 -4.46
N ASP A 44 -4.37 -12.53 -5.51
CA ASP A 44 -4.04 -12.90 -6.89
C ASP A 44 -3.17 -11.82 -7.59
N ALA A 45 -2.83 -12.08 -8.86
CA ALA A 45 -2.07 -11.14 -9.69
C ALA A 45 -2.76 -9.79 -9.88
N GLN A 46 -4.09 -9.76 -9.97
CA GLN A 46 -4.82 -8.52 -10.22
C GLN A 46 -4.78 -7.60 -9.00
N LEU A 47 -5.01 -8.15 -7.81
CA LEU A 47 -4.92 -7.41 -6.56
C LEU A 47 -3.48 -6.93 -6.31
N ALA A 48 -2.49 -7.80 -6.52
CA ALA A 48 -1.09 -7.44 -6.36
C ALA A 48 -0.68 -6.29 -7.32
N ALA A 49 -1.09 -6.36 -8.59
CA ALA A 49 -0.85 -5.31 -9.57
C ALA A 49 -1.56 -4.00 -9.20
N ALA A 50 -2.82 -4.07 -8.76
CA ALA A 50 -3.60 -2.90 -8.36
C ALA A 50 -2.94 -2.15 -7.17
N VAL A 51 -2.50 -2.89 -6.14
CA VAL A 51 -1.79 -2.31 -4.98
C VAL A 51 -0.46 -1.68 -5.41
N SER A 52 0.29 -2.36 -6.28
CA SER A 52 1.58 -1.88 -6.78
C SER A 52 1.42 -0.59 -7.60
N ASN A 53 0.41 -0.55 -8.48
CA ASN A 53 0.07 0.64 -9.27
C ASN A 53 -0.40 1.82 -8.40
N ALA A 54 -1.16 1.53 -7.33
CA ALA A 54 -1.55 2.52 -6.34
C ALA A 54 -0.36 3.05 -5.51
N GLY A 55 0.79 2.36 -5.52
CA GLY A 55 2.04 2.82 -4.93
C GLY A 55 2.38 2.16 -3.59
N GLY A 56 1.80 1.00 -3.28
CA GLY A 56 2.19 0.13 -2.17
C GLY A 56 2.91 -1.13 -2.66
N LEU A 57 3.18 -2.07 -1.76
CA LEU A 57 3.73 -3.39 -2.11
C LEU A 57 2.58 -4.41 -2.26
N GLY A 58 2.33 -4.87 -3.49
CA GLY A 58 1.43 -6.00 -3.77
C GLY A 58 2.10 -7.36 -3.61
N MET A 59 1.34 -8.40 -3.27
CA MET A 59 1.85 -9.76 -3.11
C MET A 59 0.90 -10.79 -3.72
N ILE A 60 1.44 -11.81 -4.38
CA ILE A 60 0.68 -12.96 -4.88
C ILE A 60 0.81 -14.10 -3.86
N SER A 61 -0.30 -14.64 -3.38
CA SER A 61 -0.30 -15.81 -2.51
C SER A 61 -0.09 -17.08 -3.31
N ALA A 62 0.93 -17.85 -2.94
CA ALA A 62 1.19 -19.18 -3.51
C ALA A 62 0.36 -20.29 -2.84
N TYR A 63 -0.44 -19.98 -1.82
CA TYR A 63 -1.18 -20.98 -1.06
C TYR A 63 -2.20 -21.68 -1.95
N GLY A 64 -2.08 -23.01 -2.07
CA GLY A 64 -2.99 -23.84 -2.87
C GLY A 64 -2.70 -23.85 -4.38
N LEU A 65 -1.66 -23.15 -4.85
CA LEU A 65 -1.25 -23.14 -6.27
C LEU A 65 -0.11 -24.12 -6.53
N SER A 66 -0.18 -24.81 -7.66
CA SER A 66 0.97 -25.49 -8.25
C SER A 66 2.02 -24.49 -8.75
N GLY A 67 3.26 -24.95 -8.96
CA GLY A 67 4.33 -24.10 -9.49
C GLY A 67 4.03 -23.50 -10.88
N GLN A 68 3.23 -24.18 -11.70
CA GLN A 68 2.81 -23.67 -13.01
C GLN A 68 1.76 -22.55 -12.86
N GLU A 69 0.78 -22.74 -11.97
CA GLU A 69 -0.25 -21.74 -11.70
C GLU A 69 0.35 -20.48 -11.08
N LEU A 70 1.28 -20.62 -10.12
CA LEU A 70 2.00 -19.48 -9.55
C LEU A 70 2.80 -18.73 -10.61
N ARG A 71 3.45 -19.45 -11.54
CA ARG A 71 4.16 -18.82 -12.67
C ARG A 71 3.19 -18.04 -13.57
N ALA A 72 2.02 -18.59 -13.85
CA ALA A 72 1.00 -17.89 -14.63
C ALA A 72 0.54 -16.59 -13.93
N GLN A 73 0.33 -16.62 -12.62
CA GLN A 73 0.01 -15.43 -11.82
C GLN A 73 1.14 -14.39 -11.88
N ILE A 74 2.40 -14.80 -11.73
CA ILE A 74 3.56 -13.89 -11.87
C ILE A 74 3.58 -13.22 -13.24
N HIS A 75 3.27 -13.95 -14.32
CA HIS A 75 3.20 -13.38 -15.66
C HIS A 75 2.00 -12.45 -15.85
N ALA A 76 0.87 -12.74 -15.23
CA ALA A 76 -0.33 -11.89 -15.30
C ALA A 76 -0.20 -10.58 -14.49
N CYS A 77 0.67 -10.54 -13.48
CA CYS A 77 0.90 -9.36 -12.63
C CYS A 77 1.89 -8.35 -13.24
N ARG A 78 2.65 -8.75 -14.27
CA ARG A 78 3.57 -7.86 -15.01
C ARG A 78 2.81 -6.81 -15.81
#